data_AF-A0A1P8DN49-F1
#
_entry.id   AF-A0A1P8DN49-F1
#
_cell.length_a   1.000
_cell.length_b   1.000
_cell.length_c   1.000
_cell.angle_alpha   90.00
_cell.angle_beta   90.00
_cell.angle_gamma   90.00
#
_symmetry.space_group_name_H-M   'P 1'
#
loop_
_entity.id
_entity.type
_entity.pdbx_description
1 polymer ?
#
loop_
_entity_poly.entity_id
_entity_poly.type
_entity_poly.pdbx_seq_one_letter_code
_entity_poly.pdbx_strand_id
1 'polypeptide(L)' 'MKTKQDWLFQLRRCSTLDTLEKIIEKNQNSLPPSELESFNAAADHRLAELTMNKLYDKIPPSVWKYVY' A
#
# COMPACT_ATOMS: atom_id res chain seq x y z
N MET A 1 16.85 1.84 6.39
CA MET A 1 15.82 2.28 5.43
C MET A 1 15.03 1.09 5.00
N LYS A 2 13.74 1.10 5.30
CA LYS A 2 12.84 0.01 4.94
C LYS A 2 12.42 0.15 3.48
N THR A 3 12.51 -0.93 2.71
CA THR A 3 12.20 -0.91 1.28
C THR A 3 10.69 -1.01 1.04
N LYS A 4 10.23 -0.64 -0.17
CA LYS A 4 8.84 -0.84 -0.61
C LYS A 4 8.35 -2.27 -0.33
N GLN A 5 9.14 -3.29 -0.65
CA GLN A 5 8.74 -4.69 -0.45
C GLN A 5 8.51 -5.02 1.02
N ASP A 6 9.38 -4.53 1.91
CA ASP A 6 9.25 -4.78 3.35
C ASP A 6 7.95 -4.18 3.90
N TRP A 7 7.62 -2.96 3.47
CA TRP A 7 6.32 -2.35 3.75
C TRP A 7 5.15 -3.15 3.15
N LEU A 8 5.26 -3.57 1.89
CA LEU A 8 4.21 -4.33 1.21
C LEU A 8 3.91 -5.65 1.92
N PHE A 9 4.93 -6.38 2.39
CA PHE A 9 4.71 -7.61 3.16
C PHE A 9 3.97 -7.36 4.48
N GLN A 10 4.19 -6.21 5.13
CA GLN A 10 3.44 -5.83 6.33
C GLN A 10 2.00 -5.44 5.99
N LEU A 11 1.80 -4.64 4.94
CA LEU A 11 0.47 -4.20 4.48
C LEU A 11 -0.36 -5.36 3.90
N ARG A 12 0.28 -6.41 3.38
CA ARG A 12 -0.40 -7.65 2.95
C ARG A 12 -1.09 -8.40 4.09
N ARG A 13 -0.75 -8.13 5.35
CA ARG A 13 -1.46 -8.66 6.52
C ARG A 13 -2.84 -8.01 6.70
N CYS A 14 -3.07 -6.84 6.08
CA CYS A 14 -4.35 -6.14 6.13
C CYS A 14 -5.31 -6.76 5.11
N SER A 15 -6.45 -7.25 5.57
CA SER A 15 -7.44 -7.90 4.70
C SER A 15 -8.54 -6.97 4.19
N THR A 16 -8.60 -5.72 4.68
CA THR A 16 -9.66 -4.76 4.37
C THR A 16 -9.09 -3.38 4.07
N LEU A 17 -9.81 -2.62 3.24
CA LEU A 17 -9.48 -1.23 2.91
C LEU A 17 -9.49 -0.33 4.15
N ASP A 18 -10.51 -0.46 5.01
CA ASP A 18 -10.59 0.30 6.27
C ASP A 18 -9.34 0.18 7.14
N THR A 19 -8.79 -1.04 7.27
CA THR A 19 -7.56 -1.26 8.04
C THR A 19 -6.35 -0.67 7.33
N LEU A 20 -6.30 -0.74 6.00
CA LEU A 20 -5.23 -0.12 5.21
C LEU A 20 -5.24 1.40 5.38
N GLU A 21 -6.40 2.06 5.28
CA GLU A 21 -6.54 3.51 5.43
C GLU A 21 -6.08 3.99 6.81
N LYS A 22 -6.50 3.32 7.89
CA LYS A 22 -6.05 3.64 9.26
C LYS A 22 -4.54 3.52 9.43
N ILE A 23 -3.92 2.54 8.77
CA ILE A 23 -2.47 2.34 8.81
C ILE A 23 -1.76 3.43 7.99
N ILE A 24 -2.32 3.83 6.84
CA ILE A 24 -1.78 4.94 6.04
C ILE A 24 -1.81 6.22 6.86
N GLU A 25 -2.95 6.59 7.44
CA GLU A 25 -3.09 7.80 8.25
C GLU A 25 -2.11 7.83 9.43
N LYS A 26 -2.00 6.70 10.15
CA LYS A 26 -1.07 6.57 11.28
C LYS A 26 0.40 6.71 10.84
N ASN A 27 0.78 6.06 9.74
CA ASN A 27 2.15 6.09 9.26
C ASN A 27 2.50 7.44 8.62
N GLN A 28 1.57 8.11 7.95
CA GLN A 28 1.80 9.45 7.40
C GLN A 28 2.11 10.48 8.48
N ASN A 29 1.50 10.35 9.67
CA ASN A 29 1.78 11.22 10.81
C ASN A 29 3.03 10.81 11.60
N SER A 30 3.47 9.54 11.51
CA SER A 30 4.56 9.00 12.34
C SER A 30 5.89 8.80 11.59
N LEU A 31 5.86 8.64 10.27
CA LEU A 31 7.05 8.34 9.47
C LEU A 31 7.71 9.61 8.91
N PRO A 32 9.06 9.62 8.82
CA PRO A 32 9.77 10.68 8.14
C PRO A 32 9.54 10.63 6.62
N PRO A 33 9.65 11.77 5.91
CA PRO A 33 9.41 11.85 4.46
C PRO A 33 10.28 10.90 3.65
N SER A 34 11.50 10.60 4.12
CA SER A 34 12.42 9.67 3.48
C SER A 34 11.92 8.22 3.45
N GLU A 35 11.08 7.81 4.40
CA GLU A 35 10.46 6.47 4.40
C GLU A 35 9.02 6.50 3.88
N LEU A 36 8.38 7.68 3.90
CA LEU A 36 7.05 7.92 3.38
C LEU A 36 6.91 7.55 1.91
N GLU A 37 7.94 7.84 1.09
CA GLU A 37 7.93 7.52 -0.34
C GLU A 37 7.84 6.00 -0.58
N SER A 38 8.67 5.22 0.11
CA SER A 38 8.64 3.75 0.04
C SER A 38 7.35 3.16 0.61
N PHE A 39 6.81 3.79 1.66
CA PHE A 39 5.55 3.39 2.27
C PHE A 39 4.36 3.64 1.34
N ASN A 40 4.25 4.85 0.76
CA ASN A 40 3.18 5.21 -0.17
C ASN A 40 3.17 4.25 -1.38
N ALA A 41 4.34 3.99 -1.99
CA ALA A 41 4.43 3.05 -3.09
C ALA A 41 3.98 1.62 -2.74
N ALA A 42 4.12 1.19 -1.48
CA ALA A 42 3.62 -0.08 -0.99
C ALA A 42 2.12 -0.04 -0.66
N ALA A 43 1.64 1.09 -0.13
CA ALA A 43 0.23 1.34 0.14
C ALA A 43 -0.60 1.36 -1.14
N ASP A 44 -0.17 2.08 -2.18
CA ASP A 44 -0.81 2.10 -3.50
C ASP A 44 -0.88 0.70 -4.13
N HIS A 45 0.20 -0.07 -3.99
CA HIS A 45 0.22 -1.47 -4.46
C HIS A 45 -0.82 -2.31 -3.71
N ARG A 46 -0.86 -2.20 -2.37
CA ARG A 46 -1.82 -2.95 -1.56
C ARG A 46 -3.26 -2.53 -1.85
N LEU A 47 -3.50 -1.24 -2.06
CA LEU A 47 -4.78 -0.66 -2.42
C LEU A 47 -5.30 -1.29 -3.72
N ALA A 48 -4.45 -1.34 -4.75
CA ALA A 48 -4.76 -2.01 -6.01
C ALA A 48 -5.08 -3.50 -5.84
N GLU A 49 -4.34 -4.21 -5.00
CA GLU A 49 -4.61 -5.63 -4.69
C GLU A 49 -5.96 -5.85 -4.01
N LEU A 50 -6.33 -4.97 -3.06
CA LEU A 50 -7.60 -5.04 -2.35
C LEU A 50 -8.78 -4.68 -3.26
N THR A 51 -8.67 -3.62 -4.05
CA THR A 51 -9.70 -3.21 -5.02
C THR A 51 -10.00 -4.30 -6.04
N MET A 52 -8.96 -4.99 -6.52
CA MET A 52 -9.10 -6.10 -7.47
C MET A 52 -9.38 -7.44 -6.80
N ASN A 53 -9.33 -7.50 -5.47
CA ASN A 53 -9.38 -8.71 -4.67
C ASN A 53 -8.40 -9.81 -5.17
N LYS A 54 -7.20 -9.40 -5.61
CA LYS A 54 -6.17 -10.25 -6.21
C LYS A 54 -4.77 -9.76 -5.89
N LEU A 55 -3.87 -10.67 -5.54
CA LEU A 55 -2.45 -10.36 -5.34
C LEU A 55 -1.73 -10.22 -6.68
N TYR A 56 -0.93 -9.17 -6.81
CA TYR A 56 -0.17 -8.88 -8.02
C TYR A 56 1.31 -8.75 -7.66
N ASP A 57 2.18 -9.31 -8.48
CA ASP A 57 3.62 -9.06 -8.40
C ASP A 57 3.96 -7.65 -8.93
N LYS A 58 3.31 -7.27 -10.03
CA LYS A 58 3.30 -5.91 -10.59
C LYS A 58 1.87 -5.50 -10.91
N ILE A 59 1.47 -4.32 -10.47
CA ILE A 59 0.14 -3.77 -10.75
C ILE A 59 0.07 -3.40 -12.24
N PRO A 60 -0.84 -4.00 -13.02
CA PRO A 60 -1.07 -3.59 -14.41
C PRO A 60 -1.55 -2.14 -14.47
N PRO A 61 -1.16 -1.36 -15.48
CA PRO A 61 -1.61 0.04 -15.59
C PRO A 61 -3.14 0.17 -15.68
N SER A 62 -3.82 -0.84 -16.22
CA SER A 62 -5.29 -0.89 -16.28
C SER A 62 -5.95 -0.95 -14.89
N VAL A 63 -5.26 -1.48 -13.87
CA VAL A 63 -5.82 -1.59 -12.52
C VAL A 63 -5.92 -0.24 -11.83
N TRP A 64 -5.02 0.70 -12.12
CA TRP A 64 -5.07 2.06 -11.57
C TRP A 64 -6.36 2.81 -11.95
N LYS A 65 -7.07 2.39 -13.00
CA LYS A 65 -8.38 2.95 -13.35
C LYS A 65 -9.49 2.64 -12.34
N TYR A 66 -9.28 1.63 -11.49
CA TYR A 66 -10.26 1.17 -10.51
C TYR A 66 -9.91 1.63 -9.09
N VAL A 67 -8.70 2.14 -8.90
CA VAL A 67 -8.23 2.71 -7.65
C VAL A 67 -8.55 4.21 -7.68
N TYR A 68 -9.43 4.66 -6.78
CA TYR A 68 -9.91 6.05 -6.68
C TYR A 68 -9.45 6.68 -5.37
#